data_AF-A0A2K6A0D0-F1
#
_entry.id   AF-A0A2K6A0D0-F1
#
_cell.length_a   1.000
_cell.length_b   1.000
_cell.length_c   1.000
_cell.angle_alpha   90.00
_cell.angle_beta   90.00
_cell.angle_gamma   90.00
#
_symmetry.space_group_name_H-M   'P 1'
#
loop_
_entity.id
_entity.type
_entity.pdbx_description
1 polymer ?
#
loop_
_entity_poly.entity_id
_entity_poly.type
_entity_poly.pdbx_seq_one_letter_code
_entity_poly.pdbx_strand_id
1 'polypeptide(L)'
;MAGRGFSWGPGHLNEDNARFLLLAALIVLYLLGGAAVFSALELAHERQAKQRWEERLANFSRGHNLSRDELRGFLRHYEEATRAGIRVDNVRPRWDFTGAFYFVGTVVSTIGFGMTTPATVGGKIFLIFYGLVGCSSTILFFNLFLERLITVIAYIMKSCHQRQLRRRGALPQESLKDAGQCEVDSLAGWKPSVYYVMLILCTASVLISCCASAMYTPIEGWSYFDSLYFCFVAFSTIGFGDLVSSQNAHYESQSLYRFANFVFILMGVCCIYSLFNVISILIKQSLNWILRKMDSGCCPQCQRGLLRSRRNVVMPGSIRNRCNISIETDGVAESDTDGRRLSGEMISMKDLLAANKASLAILQKQLSEMANGCPHQTSTLARENEFSGGVGAFAIMNNRLAETSGDR
;
A
#
# COMPACT_ATOMS: atom_id res chain seq x y z
N MET A 1 -47.47 -4.95 -3.10
CA MET A 1 -46.42 -5.28 -2.12
C MET A 1 -45.63 -6.46 -2.64
N ALA A 2 -44.46 -6.21 -3.24
CA ALA A 2 -43.52 -7.25 -3.67
C ALA A 2 -42.18 -6.94 -2.99
N GLY A 3 -41.80 -7.78 -2.04
CA GLY A 3 -40.53 -7.66 -1.32
C GLY A 3 -39.37 -8.06 -2.21
N ARG A 4 -38.39 -7.16 -2.39
CA ARG A 4 -37.09 -7.50 -2.96
C ARG A 4 -36.25 -8.17 -1.88
N GLY A 5 -36.08 -9.49 -1.97
CA GLY A 5 -35.07 -10.21 -1.22
C GLY A 5 -33.68 -9.92 -1.79
N PHE A 6 -32.81 -9.33 -0.97
CA PHE A 6 -31.37 -9.27 -1.23
C PHE A 6 -30.79 -10.68 -1.05
N SER A 7 -30.48 -11.35 -2.16
CA SER A 7 -29.71 -12.58 -2.18
C SER A 7 -28.21 -12.25 -2.16
N TRP A 8 -27.59 -12.22 -0.98
CA TRP A 8 -26.14 -12.37 -0.86
C TRP A 8 -25.81 -13.86 -1.02
N GLY A 9 -25.22 -14.24 -2.15
CA GLY A 9 -24.84 -15.62 -2.41
C GLY A 9 -23.67 -16.05 -1.52
N PRO A 10 -23.71 -17.24 -0.87
CA PRO A 10 -22.65 -17.74 0.01
C PRO A 10 -21.31 -18.09 -0.68
N GLY A 11 -21.23 -17.97 -2.01
CA GLY A 11 -20.00 -18.26 -2.77
C GLY A 11 -18.96 -17.12 -2.77
N HIS A 12 -19.38 -15.85 -2.76
CA HIS A 12 -18.46 -14.72 -2.92
C HIS A 12 -17.57 -14.48 -1.69
N LEU A 13 -18.09 -14.73 -0.48
CA LEU A 13 -17.33 -14.61 0.77
C LEU A 13 -16.21 -15.66 0.86
N ASN A 14 -16.42 -16.86 0.31
CA ASN A 14 -15.41 -17.91 0.33
C ASN A 14 -14.24 -17.62 -0.61
N GLU A 15 -14.48 -17.01 -1.76
CA GLU A 15 -13.41 -16.70 -2.73
C GLU A 15 -12.51 -15.56 -2.24
N ASP A 16 -13.08 -14.50 -1.65
CA ASP A 16 -12.29 -13.41 -1.07
C ASP A 16 -11.51 -13.86 0.16
N ASN A 17 -12.10 -14.72 1.01
CA ASN A 17 -11.38 -15.34 2.12
C ASN A 17 -10.26 -16.27 1.63
N ALA A 18 -10.46 -17.01 0.54
CA ALA A 18 -9.43 -17.84 -0.06
C ALA A 18 -8.27 -17.00 -0.60
N ARG A 19 -8.56 -15.86 -1.26
CA ARG A 19 -7.54 -14.89 -1.71
C ARG A 19 -6.70 -14.38 -0.55
N PHE A 20 -7.36 -13.97 0.53
CA PHE A 20 -6.70 -13.46 1.72
C PHE A 20 -5.81 -14.53 2.38
N LEU A 21 -6.32 -15.75 2.59
CA LEU A 21 -5.57 -16.84 3.19
C LEU A 21 -4.38 -17.27 2.33
N LEU A 22 -4.55 -17.32 1.00
CA LEU A 22 -3.46 -17.61 0.07
C LEU A 22 -2.36 -16.54 0.14
N LEU A 23 -2.74 -15.26 0.16
CA LEU A 23 -1.78 -14.16 0.31
C LEU A 23 -1.02 -14.26 1.65
N ALA A 24 -1.73 -14.52 2.74
CA ALA A 24 -1.13 -14.70 4.06
C ALA A 24 -0.12 -15.86 4.07
N ALA A 25 -0.47 -17.01 3.47
CA ALA A 25 0.43 -18.15 3.35
C ALA A 25 1.69 -17.82 2.53
N LEU A 26 1.54 -17.12 1.39
CA LEU A 26 2.68 -16.67 0.59
C LEU A 26 3.60 -15.71 1.35
N ILE A 27 3.03 -14.78 2.14
CA ILE A 27 3.80 -13.88 2.99
C ILE A 27 4.58 -14.67 4.06
N VAL A 28 3.94 -15.63 4.74
CA VAL A 28 4.64 -16.47 5.75
C VAL A 28 5.79 -17.23 5.11
N LEU A 29 5.59 -17.85 3.94
CA LEU A 29 6.66 -18.55 3.22
C LEU A 29 7.80 -17.60 2.81
N TYR A 30 7.47 -16.39 2.35
CA TYR A 30 8.45 -15.36 2.02
C TYR A 30 9.27 -14.94 3.25
N LEU A 31 8.62 -14.73 4.39
CA LEU A 31 9.28 -14.40 5.65
C LEU A 31 10.20 -15.52 6.15
N LEU A 32 9.76 -16.79 6.07
CA LEU A 32 10.58 -17.94 6.44
C LEU A 32 11.81 -18.08 5.54
N GLY A 33 11.63 -17.90 4.23
CA GLY A 33 12.75 -17.87 3.28
C GLY A 33 13.73 -16.75 3.57
N GLY A 34 13.23 -15.54 3.81
CA GLY A 34 14.06 -14.39 4.19
C GLY A 34 14.83 -14.62 5.50
N ALA A 35 14.16 -15.16 6.53
CA ALA A 35 14.78 -15.47 7.81
C ALA A 35 15.90 -16.51 7.67
N ALA A 36 15.69 -17.56 6.87
CA ALA A 36 16.71 -18.57 6.60
C ALA A 36 17.94 -17.98 5.89
N VAL A 37 17.70 -17.12 4.89
CA VAL A 37 18.78 -16.47 4.13
C VAL A 37 19.57 -15.49 5.02
N PHE A 38 18.91 -14.60 5.75
CA PHE A 38 19.61 -13.67 6.65
C PHE A 38 20.33 -14.39 7.79
N SER A 39 19.74 -15.44 8.36
CA SER A 39 20.42 -16.25 9.37
C SER A 39 21.67 -16.92 8.80
N ALA A 40 21.62 -17.43 7.57
CA ALA A 40 22.79 -18.04 6.93
C ALA A 40 23.90 -17.01 6.60
N LEU A 41 23.52 -15.80 6.18
CA LEU A 41 24.46 -14.75 5.78
C LEU A 41 25.09 -14.03 6.99
N GLU A 42 24.29 -13.66 7.99
CA GLU A 42 24.71 -12.74 9.06
C GLU A 42 25.22 -13.46 10.32
N LEU A 43 24.74 -14.67 10.63
CA LEU A 43 25.07 -15.34 11.90
C LEU A 43 26.57 -15.63 12.06
N ALA A 44 27.25 -15.96 10.96
CA ALA A 44 28.69 -16.18 10.99
C ALA A 44 29.44 -14.89 11.33
N HIS A 45 29.04 -13.77 10.72
CA HIS A 45 29.64 -12.47 10.97
C HIS A 45 29.38 -11.98 12.40
N GLU A 46 28.15 -12.15 12.91
CA GLU A 46 27.78 -11.79 14.29
C GLU A 46 28.64 -12.53 15.31
N ARG A 47 28.82 -13.85 15.14
CA ARG A 47 29.67 -14.67 16.03
C ARG A 47 31.12 -14.19 16.03
N GLN A 48 31.66 -13.88 14.85
CA GLN A 48 33.01 -13.34 14.73
C GLN A 48 33.14 -11.94 15.34
N ALA A 49 32.13 -11.08 15.18
CA ALA A 49 32.12 -9.76 15.81
C ALA A 49 32.08 -9.86 17.35
N LYS A 50 31.28 -10.80 17.89
CA LYS A 50 31.22 -11.07 19.33
C LYS A 50 32.57 -11.55 19.87
N GLN A 51 33.22 -12.50 19.20
CA GLN A 51 34.54 -13.00 19.60
C GLN A 51 35.58 -11.87 19.61
N ARG A 52 35.63 -11.06 18.53
CA ARG A 52 36.53 -9.89 18.46
C ARG A 52 36.28 -8.89 19.58
N TRP A 53 35.03 -8.67 19.95
CA TRP A 53 34.69 -7.78 21.07
C TRP A 53 35.14 -8.33 22.42
N GLU A 54 34.89 -9.62 22.69
CA GLU A 54 35.32 -10.28 23.92
C GLU A 54 36.85 -10.29 24.07
N GLU A 55 37.58 -10.51 22.98
CA GLU A 55 39.05 -10.43 22.94
C GLU A 55 39.55 -9.02 23.24
N ARG A 56 38.98 -8.00 22.60
CA ARG A 56 39.33 -6.59 22.87
C ARG A 56 39.09 -6.22 24.33
N LEU A 57 37.95 -6.62 24.88
CA LEU A 57 37.59 -6.37 26.28
C LEU A 57 38.56 -7.07 27.24
N ALA A 58 38.92 -8.32 26.95
CA ALA A 58 39.88 -9.09 27.75
C ALA A 58 41.28 -8.49 27.71
N ASN A 59 41.75 -8.07 26.53
CA ASN A 59 43.06 -7.44 26.36
C ASN A 59 43.14 -6.09 27.08
N PHE A 60 42.09 -5.27 27.00
CA PHE A 60 42.01 -4.00 27.71
C PHE A 60 42.00 -4.18 29.22
N SER A 61 41.19 -5.11 29.74
CA SER A 61 41.14 -5.45 31.17
C SER A 61 42.48 -5.92 31.71
N ARG A 62 43.21 -6.77 30.95
CA ARG A 62 44.56 -7.22 31.33
C ARG A 62 45.60 -6.10 31.27
N GLY A 63 45.56 -5.27 30.22
CA GLY A 63 46.52 -4.18 30.03
C GLY A 63 46.44 -3.08 31.09
N HIS A 64 45.26 -2.84 31.65
CA HIS A 64 45.00 -1.80 32.65
C HIS A 64 44.73 -2.35 34.07
N ASN A 65 44.87 -3.67 34.26
CA ASN A 65 44.61 -4.35 35.54
C ASN A 65 43.22 -4.02 36.15
N LEU A 66 42.20 -3.95 35.29
CA LEU A 66 40.81 -3.62 35.66
C LEU A 66 39.96 -4.88 35.79
N SER A 67 39.07 -4.90 36.79
CA SER A 67 38.05 -5.95 36.90
C SER A 67 37.10 -5.90 35.69
N ARG A 68 36.75 -7.07 35.14
CA ARG A 68 35.80 -7.15 34.01
C ARG A 68 34.42 -6.62 34.40
N ASP A 69 34.03 -6.73 35.66
CA ASP A 69 32.71 -6.31 36.12
C ASP A 69 32.62 -4.79 36.28
N GLU A 70 33.69 -4.14 36.74
CA GLU A 70 33.80 -2.68 36.77
C GLU A 70 33.77 -2.10 35.35
N LEU A 71 34.53 -2.72 34.43
CA LEU A 71 34.56 -2.29 33.03
C LEU A 71 33.20 -2.46 32.35
N ARG A 72 32.48 -3.56 32.63
CA ARG A 72 31.09 -3.75 32.16
C ARG A 72 30.14 -2.74 32.80
N GLY A 73 30.32 -2.40 34.07
CA GLY A 73 29.56 -1.35 34.76
C GLY A 73 29.74 0.00 34.07
N PHE A 74 30.98 0.38 33.77
CA PHE A 74 31.28 1.60 33.00
C PHE A 74 30.66 1.58 31.60
N LEU A 75 30.74 0.45 30.88
CA LEU A 75 30.12 0.31 29.56
C LEU A 75 28.59 0.43 29.61
N ARG A 76 27.93 -0.03 30.69
CA ARG A 76 26.49 0.19 30.90
C ARG A 76 26.17 1.67 31.08
N HIS A 77 26.95 2.41 31.87
CA HIS A 77 26.78 3.86 32.00
C HIS A 77 27.04 4.59 30.67
N TYR A 78 28.02 4.13 29.89
CA TYR A 78 28.25 4.66 28.55
C TYR A 78 27.07 4.37 27.60
N GLU A 79 26.45 3.19 27.69
CA GLU A 79 25.23 2.86 26.95
C GLU A 79 24.06 3.78 27.36
N GLU A 80 23.90 4.06 28.65
CA GLU A 80 22.91 5.02 29.18
C GLU A 80 23.15 6.43 28.65
N ALA A 81 24.41 6.91 28.66
CA ALA A 81 24.79 8.21 28.11
C ALA A 81 24.52 8.28 26.60
N THR A 82 24.82 7.20 25.87
CA THR A 82 24.55 7.09 24.43
C THR A 82 23.06 7.18 24.13
N ARG A 83 22.21 6.54 24.95
CA ARG A 83 20.74 6.65 24.86
C ARG A 83 20.23 8.06 25.18
N ALA A 84 20.91 8.79 26.04
CA ALA A 84 20.64 10.21 26.29
C ALA A 84 21.13 11.14 25.15
N GLY A 85 21.80 10.59 24.14
CA GLY A 85 22.31 11.33 22.98
C GLY A 85 23.74 11.88 23.15
N ILE A 86 24.44 11.49 24.22
CA ILE A 86 25.84 11.85 24.46
C ILE A 86 26.73 10.85 23.71
N ARG A 87 27.55 11.33 22.78
CA ARG A 87 28.45 10.49 21.98
C ARG A 87 29.91 10.86 22.25
N VAL A 88 30.81 9.90 22.03
CA VAL A 88 32.26 10.11 22.10
C VAL A 88 32.72 11.06 20.99
N ASP A 89 32.12 10.97 19.80
CA ASP A 89 32.44 11.83 18.67
C ASP A 89 31.73 13.19 18.81
N ASN A 90 32.42 14.27 18.41
CA ASN A 90 31.86 15.64 18.33
C ASN A 90 30.85 15.76 17.17
N VAL A 91 29.70 15.12 17.31
CA VAL A 91 28.60 15.17 16.35
C VAL A 91 27.66 16.33 16.71
N ARG A 92 27.07 16.95 15.68
CA ARG A 92 26.09 18.02 15.84
C ARG A 92 24.94 17.62 16.80
N PRO A 93 24.46 18.53 17.66
CA PRO A 93 23.29 18.28 18.49
C PRO A 93 22.06 17.89 17.64
N ARG A 94 21.43 16.77 18.00
CA ARG A 94 20.30 16.18 17.26
C ARG A 94 19.00 16.99 17.35
N TRP A 95 18.83 17.80 18.39
CA TRP A 95 17.61 18.55 18.70
C TRP A 95 17.70 20.04 18.40
N ASP A 96 18.69 20.48 17.61
CA ASP A 96 18.60 21.81 17.01
C ASP A 96 17.51 21.85 15.93
N PHE A 97 17.11 23.06 15.50
CA PHE A 97 15.92 23.19 14.63
C PHE A 97 15.99 22.34 13.35
N THR A 98 17.16 22.27 12.70
CA THR A 98 17.31 21.42 11.50
C THR A 98 17.25 19.94 11.82
N GLY A 99 17.83 19.50 12.94
CA GLY A 99 17.75 18.11 13.38
C GLY A 99 16.32 17.72 13.79
N ALA A 100 15.60 18.62 14.45
CA ALA A 100 14.19 18.47 14.76
C ALA A 100 13.32 18.45 13.49
N PHE A 101 13.60 19.31 12.50
CA PHE A 101 12.90 19.31 11.21
C PHE A 101 13.12 17.99 10.45
N TYR A 102 14.34 17.48 10.45
CA TYR A 102 14.66 16.16 9.89
C TYR A 102 13.89 15.05 10.63
N PHE A 103 13.91 15.06 11.97
CA PHE A 103 13.16 14.12 12.80
C PHE A 103 11.67 14.11 12.45
N VAL A 104 11.00 15.26 12.46
CA VAL A 104 9.56 15.32 12.14
C VAL A 104 9.29 14.90 10.68
N GLY A 105 10.20 15.21 9.74
CA GLY A 105 10.13 14.70 8.38
C GLY A 105 10.16 13.17 8.32
N THR A 106 11.04 12.52 9.08
CA THR A 106 11.12 11.05 9.16
C THR A 106 9.91 10.40 9.84
N VAL A 107 9.25 11.10 10.77
CA VAL A 107 8.00 10.66 11.39
C VAL A 107 6.85 10.71 10.38
N VAL A 108 6.67 11.85 9.73
CA VAL A 108 5.56 12.11 8.80
C VAL A 108 5.66 11.26 7.53
N SER A 109 6.87 10.93 7.09
CA SER A 109 7.15 10.02 5.98
C SER A 109 7.18 8.54 6.37
N THR A 110 6.97 8.22 7.65
CA THR A 110 7.04 6.86 8.21
C THR A 110 8.37 6.13 7.99
N ILE A 111 9.46 6.85 7.69
CA ILE A 111 10.80 6.27 7.55
C ILE A 111 11.33 5.85 8.92
N GLY A 112 11.32 6.76 9.89
CA GLY A 112 11.66 6.47 11.28
C GLY A 112 13.03 5.83 11.54
N PHE A 113 14.15 6.45 11.10
CA PHE A 113 15.52 5.93 11.30
C PHE A 113 15.91 5.56 12.75
N GLY A 114 15.16 5.97 13.78
CA GLY A 114 15.42 5.58 15.17
C GLY A 114 16.66 6.23 15.81
N MET A 115 17.48 6.95 15.04
CA MET A 115 18.67 7.64 15.55
C MET A 115 18.33 8.78 16.51
N THR A 116 17.17 9.42 16.35
CA THR A 116 16.69 10.47 17.26
C THR A 116 15.28 10.10 17.73
N THR A 117 15.11 9.98 19.05
CA THR A 117 13.82 9.63 19.65
C THR A 117 13.54 10.53 20.85
N PRO A 118 12.27 10.94 21.10
CA PRO A 118 11.94 11.79 22.22
C PRO A 118 12.13 11.03 23.53
N ALA A 119 13.05 11.51 24.37
CA ALA A 119 13.30 10.94 25.69
C ALA A 119 12.24 11.37 26.72
N THR A 120 11.72 12.60 26.59
CA THR A 120 10.77 13.19 27.55
C THR A 120 9.36 12.64 27.37
N VAL A 121 8.61 12.54 28.47
CA VAL A 121 7.19 12.13 28.44
C VAL A 121 6.37 13.07 27.55
N GLY A 122 6.58 14.39 27.69
CA GLY A 122 5.92 15.40 26.86
C GLY A 122 6.21 15.23 25.36
N GLY A 123 7.46 14.97 24.99
CA GLY A 123 7.84 14.72 23.59
C GLY A 123 7.19 13.45 23.02
N LYS A 124 7.07 12.38 23.82
CA LYS A 124 6.38 11.16 23.43
C LYS A 124 4.87 11.37 23.23
N ILE A 125 4.22 12.10 24.14
CA ILE A 125 2.79 12.44 24.02
C ILE A 125 2.57 13.30 22.76
N PHE A 126 3.38 14.33 22.56
CA PHE A 126 3.30 15.16 21.36
C PHE A 126 3.48 14.34 20.08
N LEU A 127 4.45 13.43 20.05
CA LEU A 127 4.71 12.55 18.91
C LEU A 127 3.50 11.67 18.55
N ILE A 128 2.72 11.19 19.53
CA ILE A 128 1.52 10.37 19.27
C ILE A 128 0.50 11.17 18.46
N PHE A 129 0.18 12.40 18.89
CA PHE A 129 -0.80 13.24 18.20
C PHE A 129 -0.26 13.79 16.87
N TYR A 130 0.99 14.25 16.87
CA TYR A 130 1.66 14.76 15.67
C TYR A 130 1.78 13.67 14.59
N GLY A 131 2.19 12.46 14.99
CA GLY A 131 2.34 11.33 14.10
C GLY A 131 1.01 10.88 13.49
N LEU A 132 -0.08 10.84 14.27
CA LEU A 132 -1.40 10.44 13.75
C LEU A 132 -1.87 11.37 12.61
N VAL A 133 -1.81 12.68 12.83
CA VAL A 133 -2.22 13.68 11.83
C VAL A 133 -1.25 13.71 10.65
N GLY A 134 0.05 13.66 10.96
CA GLY A 134 1.12 13.69 9.97
C GLY A 134 1.09 12.51 9.00
N CYS A 135 1.10 11.29 9.52
CA CYS A 135 1.06 10.07 8.70
C CYS A 135 -0.21 10.00 7.83
N SER A 136 -1.37 10.33 8.40
CA SER A 136 -2.64 10.34 7.65
C SER A 136 -2.61 11.36 6.51
N SER A 137 -2.10 12.57 6.76
CA SER A 137 -1.96 13.61 5.74
C SER A 137 -0.97 13.22 4.64
N THR A 138 0.13 12.55 5.00
CA THR A 138 1.15 12.08 4.05
C THR A 138 0.64 10.96 3.16
N ILE A 139 -0.12 10.01 3.70
CA ILE A 139 -0.74 8.95 2.89
C ILE A 139 -1.69 9.58 1.86
N LEU A 140 -2.50 10.57 2.27
CA LEU A 140 -3.36 11.30 1.34
C LEU A 140 -2.54 12.03 0.27
N PHE A 141 -1.47 12.74 0.67
CA PHE A 141 -0.56 13.40 -0.26
C PHE A 141 0.03 12.43 -1.28
N PHE A 142 0.54 11.27 -0.85
CA PHE A 142 1.10 10.27 -1.75
C PHE A 142 0.06 9.67 -2.69
N ASN A 143 -1.18 9.47 -2.25
CA ASN A 143 -2.27 9.02 -3.13
C ASN A 143 -2.62 10.06 -4.20
N LEU A 144 -2.70 11.34 -3.84
CA LEU A 144 -2.93 12.44 -4.79
C LEU A 144 -1.74 12.58 -5.75
N PHE A 145 -0.52 12.46 -5.23
CA PHE A 145 0.71 12.48 -6.03
C PHE A 145 0.72 11.33 -7.05
N LEU A 146 0.34 10.12 -6.64
CA LEU A 146 0.23 8.96 -7.51
C LEU A 146 -0.76 9.18 -8.66
N GLU A 147 -1.96 9.74 -8.38
CA GLU A 147 -2.95 10.04 -9.42
C GLU A 147 -2.40 11.03 -10.46
N ARG A 148 -1.71 12.08 -10.01
CA ARG A 148 -1.06 13.05 -10.89
C ARG A 148 0.08 12.42 -11.68
N LEU A 149 0.93 11.62 -11.03
CA LEU A 149 2.09 10.97 -11.65
C LEU A 149 1.66 10.02 -12.77
N ILE A 150 0.66 9.17 -12.53
CA ILE A 150 0.13 8.26 -13.54
C ILE A 150 -0.46 9.05 -14.72
N THR A 151 -1.18 10.14 -14.44
CA THR A 151 -1.73 11.00 -15.51
C THR A 151 -0.64 11.59 -16.38
N VAL A 152 0.46 12.06 -15.77
CA VAL A 152 1.64 12.57 -16.49
C VAL A 152 2.29 11.47 -17.31
N ILE A 153 2.51 10.28 -16.74
CA ILE A 153 3.09 9.14 -17.46
C ILE A 153 2.21 8.76 -18.66
N ALA A 154 0.89 8.68 -18.48
CA ALA A 154 -0.05 8.37 -19.56
C ALA A 154 -0.02 9.44 -20.67
N TYR A 155 0.08 10.73 -20.31
CA TYR A 155 0.23 11.81 -21.26
C TYR A 155 1.55 11.74 -22.04
N ILE A 156 2.67 11.45 -21.36
CA ILE A 156 3.98 11.26 -21.99
C ILE A 156 3.93 10.05 -22.94
N MET A 157 3.38 8.93 -22.50
CA MET A 157 3.22 7.73 -23.33
C MET A 157 2.40 8.01 -24.59
N LYS A 158 1.27 8.73 -24.47
CA LYS A 158 0.45 9.13 -25.62
C LYS A 158 1.21 10.04 -26.56
N SER A 159 1.93 11.02 -26.02
CA SER A 159 2.76 11.96 -26.79
C SER A 159 3.88 11.25 -27.54
N CYS A 160 4.56 10.29 -26.91
CA CYS A 160 5.59 9.45 -27.52
C CYS A 160 5.01 8.56 -28.62
N HIS A 161 3.86 7.93 -28.37
CA HIS A 161 3.18 7.08 -29.35
C HIS A 161 2.76 7.88 -30.60
N GLN A 162 2.14 9.05 -30.41
CA GLN A 162 1.77 9.95 -31.51
C GLN A 162 2.99 10.45 -32.28
N ARG A 163 4.10 10.78 -31.59
CA ARG A 163 5.36 11.16 -32.26
C ARG A 163 5.99 10.00 -33.03
N GLN A 164 5.93 8.78 -32.51
CA GLN A 164 6.41 7.58 -33.21
C GLN A 164 5.57 7.27 -34.45
N LEU A 165 4.24 7.40 -34.37
CA LEU A 165 3.35 7.24 -35.53
C LEU A 165 3.63 8.30 -36.61
N ARG A 166 3.84 9.56 -36.21
CA ARG A 166 4.27 10.63 -37.14
C ARG A 166 5.63 10.33 -37.79
N ARG A 167 6.60 9.79 -37.03
CA ARG A 167 7.92 9.41 -37.57
C ARG A 167 7.90 8.17 -38.46
N ARG A 168 6.99 7.23 -38.22
CA ARG A 168 6.83 6.00 -39.04
C ARG A 168 6.04 6.23 -40.34
N GLY A 169 5.62 7.47 -40.64
CA GLY A 169 4.97 7.82 -41.91
C GLY A 169 3.55 7.25 -42.08
N ALA A 170 2.90 6.76 -41.02
CA ALA A 170 1.59 6.12 -41.07
C ALA A 170 0.41 7.10 -40.93
N LEU A 171 0.54 8.33 -41.44
CA LEU A 171 -0.59 9.24 -41.65
C LEU A 171 -0.72 9.51 -43.16
N PRO A 172 -1.66 8.83 -43.85
CA PRO A 172 -2.04 9.20 -45.20
C PRO A 172 -2.68 10.61 -45.18
N GLN A 173 -2.17 11.49 -46.03
CA GLN A 173 -2.64 12.86 -46.23
C GLN A 173 -3.94 12.92 -47.08
N GLU A 174 -4.87 11.99 -46.88
CA GLU A 174 -6.08 11.84 -47.72
C GLU A 174 -7.31 11.49 -46.86
N SER A 175 -7.63 12.31 -45.85
CA SER A 175 -8.92 12.19 -45.12
C SER A 175 -9.39 13.52 -44.50
N LEU A 176 -9.09 14.65 -45.12
CA LEU A 176 -9.52 15.97 -44.64
C LEU A 176 -11.04 16.23 -44.82
N LYS A 177 -11.85 15.21 -45.18
CA LYS A 177 -13.28 15.38 -45.47
C LYS A 177 -14.26 14.40 -44.77
N ASP A 178 -13.80 13.34 -44.10
CA ASP A 178 -14.69 12.41 -43.37
C ASP A 178 -14.38 12.28 -41.86
N ALA A 179 -13.50 13.13 -41.33
CA ALA A 179 -13.07 13.12 -39.92
C ALA A 179 -14.05 13.83 -38.96
N GLY A 180 -15.33 13.96 -39.31
CA GLY A 180 -16.35 14.59 -38.46
C GLY A 180 -16.94 13.65 -37.40
N GLN A 181 -16.93 12.34 -37.63
CA GLN A 181 -17.63 11.37 -36.78
C GLN A 181 -16.74 10.29 -36.13
N CYS A 182 -15.49 10.09 -36.58
CA CYS A 182 -14.68 8.95 -36.16
C CYS A 182 -13.51 9.30 -35.20
N GLU A 183 -13.36 10.57 -34.81
CA GLU A 183 -12.31 10.97 -33.84
C GLU A 183 -12.71 10.77 -32.37
N VAL A 184 -14.00 10.59 -32.06
CA VAL A 184 -14.45 10.39 -30.68
C VAL A 184 -14.35 8.91 -30.24
N ASP A 185 -14.50 7.96 -31.17
CA ASP A 185 -14.48 6.52 -30.84
C ASP A 185 -13.08 5.88 -30.83
N SER A 186 -12.10 6.45 -31.53
CA SER A 186 -10.71 5.96 -31.48
C SER A 186 -9.95 6.38 -30.21
N LEU A 187 -10.53 7.26 -29.37
CA LEU A 187 -9.99 7.60 -28.05
C LEU A 187 -10.26 6.53 -26.98
N ALA A 188 -11.06 5.50 -27.28
CA ALA A 188 -11.46 4.47 -26.32
C ALA A 188 -10.54 3.23 -26.26
N GLY A 189 -9.62 3.06 -27.21
CA GLY A 189 -8.90 1.78 -27.41
C GLY A 189 -7.50 1.66 -26.80
N TRP A 190 -6.82 2.76 -26.44
CA TRP A 190 -5.42 2.68 -25.98
C TRP A 190 -5.33 2.54 -24.46
N LYS A 191 -5.27 1.31 -23.96
CA LYS A 191 -4.94 1.03 -22.56
C LYS A 191 -3.41 0.92 -22.43
N PRO A 192 -2.70 1.92 -21.85
CA PRO A 192 -1.27 1.76 -21.54
C PRO A 192 -1.14 0.54 -20.62
N SER A 193 -0.31 -0.43 -21.01
CA SER A 193 -0.17 -1.64 -20.19
C SER A 193 0.43 -1.26 -18.83
N VAL A 194 -0.11 -1.84 -17.76
CA VAL A 194 0.36 -1.60 -16.38
C VAL A 194 1.85 -1.92 -16.25
N TYR A 195 2.33 -2.90 -17.04
CA TYR A 195 3.74 -3.28 -17.12
C TYR A 195 4.64 -2.16 -17.64
N TYR A 196 4.21 -1.37 -18.63
CA TYR A 196 5.00 -0.21 -19.10
C TYR A 196 5.09 0.89 -18.05
N VAL A 197 3.98 1.17 -17.34
CA VAL A 197 3.96 2.15 -16.26
C VAL A 197 4.89 1.71 -15.13
N MET A 198 4.83 0.43 -14.73
CA MET A 198 5.75 -0.15 -13.75
C MET A 198 7.20 -0.01 -14.20
N LEU A 199 7.51 -0.34 -15.45
CA LEU A 199 8.87 -0.25 -15.98
C LEU A 199 9.40 1.19 -15.97
N ILE A 200 8.58 2.18 -16.35
CA ILE A 200 8.94 3.59 -16.29
C ILE A 200 9.17 4.06 -14.84
N LEU A 201 8.31 3.66 -13.91
CA LEU A 201 8.47 4.01 -12.50
C LEU A 201 9.72 3.36 -11.89
N CYS A 202 10.00 2.11 -12.24
CA CYS A 202 11.19 1.39 -11.80
C CYS A 202 12.48 2.02 -12.34
N THR A 203 12.52 2.38 -13.63
CA THR A 203 13.67 3.08 -14.19
C THR A 203 13.85 4.46 -13.56
N ALA A 204 12.77 5.22 -13.35
CA ALA A 204 12.83 6.50 -12.65
C ALA A 204 13.35 6.36 -11.22
N SER A 205 12.87 5.38 -10.44
CA SER A 205 13.34 5.17 -9.06
C SER A 205 14.81 4.76 -9.00
N VAL A 206 15.26 3.91 -9.92
CA VAL A 206 16.68 3.52 -10.02
C VAL A 206 17.54 4.73 -10.40
N LEU A 207 17.11 5.53 -11.38
CA LEU A 207 17.84 6.75 -11.78
C LEU A 207 17.95 7.75 -10.63
N ILE A 208 16.86 8.01 -9.90
CA ILE A 208 16.88 8.91 -8.74
C ILE A 208 17.83 8.38 -7.67
N SER A 209 17.81 7.07 -7.39
CA SER A 209 18.70 6.45 -6.41
C SER A 209 20.17 6.54 -6.84
N CYS A 210 20.49 6.28 -8.11
CA CYS A 210 21.84 6.42 -8.64
C CYS A 210 22.36 7.87 -8.57
N CYS A 211 21.51 8.85 -8.89
CA CYS A 211 21.85 10.27 -8.78
C CYS A 211 22.08 10.69 -7.33
N ALA A 212 21.22 10.25 -6.41
CA ALA A 212 21.36 10.52 -4.99
C ALA A 212 22.64 9.87 -4.42
N SER A 213 22.94 8.63 -4.79
CA SER A 213 24.18 7.95 -4.37
C SER A 213 25.45 8.62 -4.87
N ALA A 214 25.42 9.15 -6.10
CA ALA A 214 26.54 9.93 -6.63
C ALA A 214 26.78 11.23 -5.82
N MET A 215 25.74 11.79 -5.21
CA MET A 215 25.86 12.92 -4.28
C MET A 215 26.37 12.47 -2.90
N TYR A 216 25.84 11.39 -2.31
CA TYR A 216 26.22 10.96 -0.96
C TYR A 216 27.64 10.42 -0.85
N THR A 217 28.13 9.71 -1.86
CA THR A 217 29.46 9.09 -1.85
C THR A 217 30.59 10.08 -1.50
N PRO A 218 30.75 11.22 -2.22
CA PRO A 218 31.80 12.19 -1.89
C PRO A 218 31.51 13.03 -0.64
N ILE A 219 30.23 13.24 -0.28
CA ILE A 219 29.86 14.16 0.81
C ILE A 219 29.87 13.48 2.19
N GLU A 220 29.35 12.25 2.27
CA GLU A 220 29.27 11.49 3.52
C GLU A 220 30.45 10.51 3.68
N GLY A 221 31.28 10.34 2.64
CA GLY A 221 32.43 9.43 2.65
C GLY A 221 32.07 7.95 2.64
N TRP A 222 30.82 7.62 2.29
CA TRP A 222 30.34 6.25 2.18
C TRP A 222 30.80 5.60 0.87
N SER A 223 30.81 4.27 0.82
CA SER A 223 30.96 3.60 -0.47
C SER A 223 29.74 3.87 -1.36
N TYR A 224 29.90 3.76 -2.68
CA TYR A 224 28.78 3.94 -3.62
C TYR A 224 27.65 2.93 -3.36
N PHE A 225 28.03 1.71 -2.95
CA PHE A 225 27.07 0.67 -2.59
C PHE A 225 26.31 1.03 -1.30
N ASP A 226 27.00 1.47 -0.26
CA ASP A 226 26.35 1.91 0.99
C ASP A 226 25.41 3.09 0.76
N SER A 227 25.79 3.99 -0.15
CA SER A 227 24.95 5.12 -0.56
C SER A 227 23.69 4.66 -1.30
N LEU A 228 23.80 3.65 -2.20
CA LEU A 228 22.65 3.04 -2.88
C LEU A 228 21.75 2.30 -1.89
N TYR A 229 22.34 1.55 -0.97
CA TYR A 229 21.63 0.86 0.11
C TYR A 229 20.87 1.87 0.99
N PHE A 230 21.52 2.97 1.39
CA PHE A 230 20.86 4.07 2.10
C PHE A 230 19.68 4.64 1.31
N CYS A 231 19.84 4.92 0.02
CA CYS A 231 18.73 5.40 -0.83
C CYS A 231 17.56 4.42 -0.83
N PHE A 232 17.83 3.12 -1.01
CA PHE A 232 16.77 2.11 -0.97
C PHE A 232 16.08 2.06 0.40
N VAL A 233 16.84 1.96 1.50
CA VAL A 233 16.31 1.88 2.87
C VAL A 233 15.50 3.12 3.25
N ALA A 234 15.96 4.31 2.85
CA ALA A 234 15.27 5.57 3.09
C ALA A 234 14.01 5.72 2.23
N PHE A 235 14.11 5.50 0.92
CA PHE A 235 13.01 5.74 -0.03
C PHE A 235 11.89 4.71 0.08
N SER A 236 12.21 3.47 0.47
CA SER A 236 11.22 2.42 0.77
C SER A 236 10.60 2.53 2.16
N THR A 237 10.98 3.56 2.92
CA THR A 237 10.53 3.80 4.30
C THR A 237 10.78 2.62 5.25
N ILE A 238 11.85 1.85 5.01
CA ILE A 238 12.32 0.81 5.94
C ILE A 238 13.05 1.46 7.12
N GLY A 239 13.97 2.38 6.82
CA GLY A 239 14.62 3.26 7.81
C GLY A 239 15.36 2.56 8.94
N PHE A 240 16.34 1.68 8.65
CA PHE A 240 17.12 1.01 9.71
C PHE A 240 17.94 1.97 10.58
N GLY A 241 18.42 3.08 10.01
CA GLY A 241 19.17 4.12 10.74
C GLY A 241 20.64 3.79 11.01
N ASP A 242 21.15 2.72 10.43
CA ASP A 242 22.57 2.38 10.34
C ASP A 242 23.36 3.43 9.56
N LEU A 243 22.77 3.97 8.48
CA LEU A 243 23.29 5.10 7.71
C LEU A 243 22.28 6.25 7.72
N VAL A 244 22.75 7.46 8.02
CA VAL A 244 21.90 8.66 8.07
C VAL A 244 22.67 9.87 7.54
N SER A 245 22.09 10.52 6.54
CA SER A 245 22.61 11.75 5.92
C SER A 245 22.56 12.95 6.88
N SER A 246 23.41 13.96 6.65
CA SER A 246 23.39 15.27 7.30
C SER A 246 23.66 15.26 8.81
N GLN A 247 24.40 14.26 9.30
CA GLN A 247 24.78 14.15 10.71
C GLN A 247 26.13 14.80 11.04
N ASN A 248 27.00 15.04 10.06
CA ASN A 248 28.33 15.58 10.32
C ASN A 248 28.26 17.05 10.76
N ALA A 249 29.18 17.44 11.66
CA ALA A 249 29.24 18.79 12.22
C ALA A 249 29.65 19.85 11.18
N HIS A 250 30.46 19.47 10.18
CA HIS A 250 30.96 20.37 9.15
C HIS A 250 30.71 19.80 7.76
N TYR A 251 30.06 20.59 6.90
CA TYR A 251 29.89 20.34 5.47
C TYR A 251 30.28 21.64 4.75
N GLU A 252 31.01 21.55 3.63
CA GLU A 252 31.47 22.75 2.90
C GLU A 252 30.29 23.62 2.41
N SER A 253 29.19 23.01 1.96
CA SER A 253 27.98 23.70 1.48
C SER A 253 26.71 23.20 2.20
N GLN A 254 26.65 23.47 3.50
CA GLN A 254 25.64 22.89 4.40
C GLN A 254 24.17 23.14 3.99
N SER A 255 23.83 24.33 3.49
CA SER A 255 22.45 24.66 3.10
C SER A 255 22.02 23.96 1.80
N LEU A 256 22.86 24.01 0.77
CA LEU A 256 22.61 23.39 -0.53
C LEU A 256 22.50 21.87 -0.41
N TYR A 257 23.41 21.24 0.33
CA TYR A 257 23.36 19.81 0.57
C TYR A 257 22.08 19.39 1.29
N ARG A 258 21.67 20.11 2.33
CA ARG A 258 20.44 19.81 3.09
C ARG A 258 19.19 19.94 2.23
N PHE A 259 19.13 20.99 1.42
CA PHE A 259 18.02 21.18 0.49
C PHE A 259 17.98 20.07 -0.57
N ALA A 260 19.14 19.74 -1.17
CA ALA A 260 19.24 18.65 -2.14
C ALA A 260 18.86 17.29 -1.51
N ASN A 261 19.34 17.00 -0.31
CA ASN A 261 18.99 15.82 0.48
C ASN A 261 17.48 15.71 0.70
N PHE A 262 16.84 16.82 1.13
CA PHE A 262 15.39 16.88 1.31
C PHE A 262 14.64 16.59 0.00
N VAL A 263 15.06 17.20 -1.11
CA VAL A 263 14.46 16.97 -2.43
C VAL A 263 14.64 15.53 -2.90
N PHE A 264 15.83 14.94 -2.73
CA PHE A 264 16.08 13.54 -3.10
C PHE A 264 15.27 12.56 -2.27
N ILE A 265 15.18 12.75 -0.95
CA ILE A 265 14.35 11.91 -0.07
C ILE A 265 12.88 12.05 -0.45
N LEU A 266 12.37 13.28 -0.60
CA LEU A 266 10.98 13.51 -0.98
C LEU A 266 10.64 12.86 -2.33
N MET A 267 11.50 13.06 -3.34
CA MET A 267 11.28 12.51 -4.67
C MET A 267 11.41 10.98 -4.68
N GLY A 268 12.43 10.45 -4.00
CA GLY A 268 12.66 9.01 -3.87
C GLY A 268 11.50 8.29 -3.21
N VAL A 269 11.02 8.79 -2.06
CA VAL A 269 9.87 8.20 -1.35
C VAL A 269 8.61 8.26 -2.20
N CYS A 270 8.32 9.40 -2.85
CA CYS A 270 7.19 9.52 -3.77
C CYS A 270 7.22 8.50 -4.93
N CYS A 271 8.39 8.30 -5.54
CA CYS A 271 8.57 7.35 -6.63
C CYS A 271 8.44 5.90 -6.16
N ILE A 272 9.09 5.51 -5.07
CA ILE A 272 9.02 4.15 -4.52
C ILE A 272 7.63 3.83 -4.01
N TYR A 273 6.95 4.76 -3.32
CA TYR A 273 5.55 4.60 -2.94
C TYR A 273 4.67 4.27 -4.15
N SER A 274 4.85 5.03 -5.24
CA SER A 274 4.12 4.82 -6.48
C SER A 274 4.42 3.45 -7.10
N LEU A 275 5.68 3.05 -7.10
CA LEU A 275 6.13 1.75 -7.58
C LEU A 275 5.51 0.60 -6.76
N PHE A 276 5.53 0.67 -5.43
CA PHE A 276 4.90 -0.34 -4.54
C PHE A 276 3.39 -0.44 -4.77
N ASN A 277 2.70 0.68 -4.96
CA ASN A 277 1.28 0.65 -5.31
C ASN A 277 1.03 -0.08 -6.64
N VAL A 278 1.81 0.18 -7.68
CA VAL A 278 1.68 -0.53 -8.96
C VAL A 278 2.03 -2.02 -8.83
N ILE A 279 3.08 -2.36 -8.07
CA ILE A 279 3.45 -3.75 -7.79
C ILE A 279 2.33 -4.47 -7.03
N SER A 280 1.66 -3.83 -6.08
CA SER A 280 0.54 -4.43 -5.33
C SER A 280 -0.61 -4.87 -6.26
N ILE A 281 -0.86 -4.10 -7.33
CA ILE A 281 -1.87 -4.44 -8.34
C ILE A 281 -1.45 -5.70 -9.09
N LEU A 282 -0.16 -5.82 -9.46
CA LEU A 282 0.35 -7.02 -10.11
C LEU A 282 0.28 -8.25 -9.20
N ILE A 283 0.64 -8.10 -7.91
CA ILE A 283 0.50 -9.18 -6.93
C ILE A 283 -0.96 -9.67 -6.87
N LYS A 284 -1.93 -8.74 -6.83
CA LYS A 284 -3.36 -9.08 -6.86
C LYS A 284 -3.75 -9.82 -8.14
N GLN A 285 -3.24 -9.40 -9.30
CA GLN A 285 -3.48 -10.07 -10.59
C GLN A 285 -2.89 -11.49 -10.61
N SER A 286 -1.65 -11.65 -10.15
CA SER A 286 -0.99 -12.95 -10.04
C SER A 286 -1.73 -13.89 -9.09
N LEU A 287 -2.20 -13.39 -7.95
CA LEU A 287 -2.95 -14.18 -6.98
C LEU A 287 -4.29 -14.68 -7.55
N ASN A 288 -5.03 -13.82 -8.25
CA ASN A 288 -6.25 -14.22 -8.94
C ASN A 288 -5.98 -15.26 -10.04
N TRP A 289 -4.87 -15.12 -10.76
CA TRP A 289 -4.46 -16.11 -11.76
C TRP A 289 -4.13 -17.47 -11.14
N ILE A 290 -3.43 -17.49 -10.00
CA ILE A 290 -3.10 -18.72 -9.25
C ILE A 290 -4.37 -19.44 -8.80
N LEU A 291 -5.33 -18.73 -8.21
CA LEU A 291 -6.59 -19.32 -7.75
C LEU A 291 -7.41 -19.92 -8.90
N ARG A 292 -7.55 -19.19 -10.01
CA ARG A 292 -8.24 -19.71 -11.20
C ARG A 292 -7.58 -20.98 -11.72
N LYS A 293 -6.24 -21.05 -11.69
CA LYS A 293 -5.50 -22.24 -12.10
C LYS A 293 -5.72 -23.42 -11.15
N MET A 294 -5.82 -23.16 -9.84
CA MET A 294 -6.15 -24.18 -8.84
C MET A 294 -7.58 -24.70 -9.00
N ASP A 295 -8.56 -23.83 -9.26
CA ASP A 295 -9.96 -24.24 -9.52
C ASP A 295 -10.09 -25.04 -10.82
N SER A 296 -9.34 -24.67 -11.87
CA SER A 296 -9.29 -25.38 -13.15
C SER A 296 -8.61 -26.75 -13.05
N GLY A 297 -7.81 -26.97 -12.00
CA GLY A 297 -7.17 -28.25 -11.70
C GLY A 297 -8.07 -29.24 -10.96
N CYS A 298 -9.22 -28.78 -10.43
CA CYS A 298 -10.23 -29.67 -9.87
C CYS A 298 -11.08 -30.25 -11.02
N CYS A 299 -10.88 -31.54 -11.33
CA CYS A 299 -11.56 -32.22 -12.45
C CYS A 299 -13.09 -32.02 -12.45
N PRO A 300 -13.73 -31.81 -13.62
CA PRO A 300 -15.19 -31.71 -13.76
C PRO A 300 -15.94 -33.03 -13.47
N GLN A 301 -15.24 -34.09 -13.05
CA GLN A 301 -15.82 -35.39 -12.70
C GLN A 301 -16.49 -35.37 -11.31
N CYS A 302 -16.06 -34.53 -10.37
CA CYS A 302 -16.62 -34.51 -9.00
C CYS A 302 -17.96 -33.77 -8.88
N GLN A 303 -18.31 -32.88 -9.82
CA GLN A 303 -19.59 -32.14 -9.76
C GLN A 303 -20.78 -32.93 -10.35
N ARG A 304 -20.54 -33.99 -11.13
CA ARG A 304 -21.61 -34.82 -11.72
C ARG A 304 -22.25 -35.82 -10.75
N GLY A 305 -21.72 -35.96 -9.53
CA GLY A 305 -22.25 -36.86 -8.51
C GLY A 305 -23.45 -36.32 -7.72
N LEU A 306 -23.56 -34.99 -7.52
CA LEU A 306 -24.59 -34.42 -6.62
C LEU A 306 -25.87 -33.94 -7.32
N LEU A 307 -25.83 -33.69 -8.63
CA LEU A 307 -26.97 -33.13 -9.37
C LEU A 307 -27.80 -34.17 -10.15
N ARG A 308 -27.44 -35.46 -10.09
CA ARG A 308 -28.15 -36.53 -10.81
C ARG A 308 -29.26 -37.22 -10.01
N SER A 309 -29.55 -36.77 -8.78
CA SER A 309 -30.56 -37.38 -7.90
C SER A 309 -31.92 -36.65 -7.86
N ARG A 310 -32.29 -35.92 -8.92
CA ARG A 310 -33.68 -35.43 -9.09
C ARG A 310 -34.11 -35.44 -10.56
N ARG A 311 -34.20 -36.63 -11.15
CA ARG A 311 -35.13 -36.89 -12.26
C ARG A 311 -36.06 -37.99 -11.79
N ASN A 312 -37.33 -37.62 -11.58
CA ASN A 312 -38.55 -38.41 -11.83
C ASN A 312 -39.71 -37.80 -11.03
N VAL A 313 -40.38 -36.80 -11.62
CA VAL A 313 -41.80 -36.57 -11.36
C VAL A 313 -42.45 -36.28 -12.71
N VAL A 314 -43.27 -37.23 -13.13
CA VAL A 314 -44.17 -37.18 -14.29
C VAL A 314 -45.41 -36.40 -13.88
N MET A 315 -45.87 -35.45 -14.72
CA MET A 315 -47.27 -35.01 -14.74
C MET A 315 -47.71 -34.73 -16.20
N PRO A 316 -48.90 -35.17 -16.64
CA PRO A 316 -49.35 -35.07 -18.03
C PRO A 316 -50.34 -33.91 -18.29
N GLY A 317 -50.35 -33.43 -19.54
CA GLY A 317 -51.56 -32.98 -20.25
C GLY A 317 -51.96 -31.49 -20.22
N SER A 318 -51.85 -30.81 -21.36
CA SER A 318 -53.00 -30.20 -22.06
C SER A 318 -52.59 -29.58 -23.41
N ILE A 319 -53.34 -29.95 -24.44
CA ILE A 319 -53.25 -29.55 -25.84
C ILE A 319 -54.06 -28.26 -26.07
N ARG A 320 -53.55 -27.29 -26.85
CA ARG A 320 -54.41 -26.50 -27.78
C ARG A 320 -53.65 -25.82 -28.93
N ASN A 321 -54.08 -26.16 -30.15
CA ASN A 321 -53.76 -25.58 -31.46
C ASN A 321 -54.21 -24.10 -31.60
N ARG A 322 -53.50 -23.28 -32.41
CA ARG A 322 -53.79 -22.95 -33.84
C ARG A 322 -53.24 -21.56 -34.25
N CYS A 323 -52.75 -21.49 -35.49
CA CYS A 323 -52.26 -20.34 -36.28
C CYS A 323 -53.07 -19.04 -36.23
N ASN A 324 -52.39 -17.89 -36.39
CA ASN A 324 -52.59 -17.02 -37.56
C ASN A 324 -51.45 -15.99 -37.75
N ILE A 325 -51.20 -15.71 -39.03
CA ILE A 325 -50.22 -14.79 -39.62
C ILE A 325 -50.77 -13.36 -39.58
N SER A 326 -49.95 -12.37 -39.21
CA SER A 326 -50.06 -10.99 -39.73
C SER A 326 -48.75 -10.22 -39.55
N ILE A 327 -48.49 -9.37 -40.53
CA ILE A 327 -47.27 -8.68 -40.93
C ILE A 327 -47.02 -7.39 -40.11
N GLU A 328 -45.74 -6.98 -40.09
CA GLU A 328 -45.16 -5.66 -39.74
C GLU A 328 -45.24 -5.19 -38.28
N THR A 329 -44.06 -5.01 -37.64
CA THR A 329 -43.44 -3.68 -37.42
C THR A 329 -42.01 -3.89 -36.89
N ASP A 330 -41.10 -3.01 -37.33
CA ASP A 330 -39.69 -2.91 -36.99
C ASP A 330 -39.32 -3.12 -35.52
N GLY A 331 -38.26 -3.90 -35.31
CA GLY A 331 -37.57 -4.03 -34.02
C GLY A 331 -36.29 -4.82 -34.22
N VAL A 332 -35.18 -4.10 -34.41
CA VAL A 332 -33.82 -4.66 -34.41
C VAL A 332 -33.56 -5.28 -33.04
N ALA A 333 -33.74 -6.58 -32.94
CA ALA A 333 -33.29 -7.38 -31.81
C ALA A 333 -31.93 -7.97 -32.17
N GLU A 334 -30.86 -7.39 -31.61
CA GLU A 334 -29.54 -8.01 -31.63
C GLU A 334 -29.64 -9.36 -30.89
N SER A 335 -29.41 -10.43 -31.64
CA SER A 335 -29.21 -11.76 -31.09
C SER A 335 -27.83 -11.80 -30.43
N ASP A 336 -27.77 -11.97 -29.11
CA ASP A 336 -26.59 -12.44 -28.41
C ASP A 336 -26.29 -13.88 -28.85
N THR A 337 -25.57 -14.00 -29.97
CA THR A 337 -24.80 -15.21 -30.25
C THR A 337 -23.63 -15.23 -29.28
N ASP A 338 -23.77 -16.08 -28.27
CA ASP A 338 -22.75 -16.41 -27.28
C ASP A 338 -21.58 -17.14 -27.96
N GLY A 339 -20.77 -16.36 -28.66
CA GLY A 339 -19.57 -16.76 -29.37
C GLY A 339 -18.37 -16.60 -28.48
N ARG A 340 -17.89 -17.71 -27.92
CA ARG A 340 -16.54 -17.93 -27.35
C ARG A 340 -15.52 -16.89 -27.83
N ARG A 341 -15.16 -15.93 -26.97
CA ARG A 341 -13.90 -15.18 -27.08
C ARG A 341 -13.18 -15.14 -25.75
N LEU A 342 -12.13 -15.97 -25.68
CA LEU A 342 -10.99 -15.78 -24.79
C LEU A 342 -10.42 -14.37 -24.98
N SER A 343 -10.49 -13.52 -23.97
CA SER A 343 -9.47 -12.50 -23.71
C SER A 343 -9.63 -11.97 -22.29
N GLY A 344 -8.53 -11.91 -21.56
CA GLY A 344 -8.52 -11.49 -20.16
C GLY A 344 -9.08 -10.08 -19.99
N GLU A 345 -10.07 -9.94 -19.11
CA GLU A 345 -10.46 -8.64 -18.56
C GLU A 345 -9.27 -8.06 -17.77
N MET A 346 -8.45 -7.28 -18.47
CA MET A 346 -7.54 -6.33 -17.84
C MET A 346 -8.39 -5.21 -17.24
N ILE A 347 -8.44 -5.20 -15.91
CA ILE A 347 -9.02 -4.14 -15.08
C ILE A 347 -8.56 -2.79 -15.64
N SER A 348 -9.52 -1.96 -16.05
CA SER A 348 -9.26 -0.68 -16.68
C SER A 348 -8.64 0.29 -15.68
N MET A 349 -7.78 1.21 -16.14
CA MET A 349 -7.30 2.33 -15.32
C MET A 349 -8.48 3.18 -14.77
N LYS A 350 -9.59 3.23 -15.53
CA LYS A 350 -10.85 3.79 -15.06
C LYS A 350 -11.45 2.98 -13.90
N ASP A 351 -11.36 1.66 -13.92
CA ASP A 351 -11.84 0.79 -12.84
C ASP A 351 -10.93 0.85 -11.61
N LEU A 352 -9.62 1.09 -11.79
CA LEU A 352 -8.67 1.35 -10.68
C LEU A 352 -8.94 2.68 -9.99
N LEU A 353 -9.15 3.75 -10.78
CA LEU A 353 -9.51 5.06 -10.25
C LEU A 353 -10.93 5.05 -9.68
N ALA A 354 -11.86 4.30 -10.28
CA ALA A 354 -13.19 4.10 -9.75
C ALA A 354 -13.16 3.23 -8.50
N ALA A 355 -12.30 2.22 -8.37
CA ALA A 355 -12.18 1.39 -7.16
C ALA A 355 -11.58 2.19 -6.00
N ASN A 356 -10.56 3.02 -6.25
CA ASN A 356 -9.99 3.90 -5.22
C ASN A 356 -10.93 5.07 -4.88
N LYS A 357 -11.62 5.67 -5.85
CA LYS A 357 -12.65 6.69 -5.58
C LYS A 357 -13.89 6.09 -4.93
N ALA A 358 -14.30 4.88 -5.31
CA ALA A 358 -15.42 4.17 -4.72
C ALA A 358 -15.08 3.67 -3.32
N SER A 359 -13.88 3.17 -3.05
CA SER A 359 -13.49 2.81 -1.69
C SER A 359 -13.45 4.04 -0.79
N LEU A 360 -12.92 5.17 -1.27
CA LEU A 360 -12.92 6.44 -0.53
C LEU A 360 -14.34 7.00 -0.38
N ALA A 361 -15.18 6.93 -1.42
CA ALA A 361 -16.56 7.39 -1.38
C ALA A 361 -17.47 6.47 -0.55
N ILE A 362 -17.24 5.16 -0.54
CA ILE A 362 -17.95 4.20 0.31
C ILE A 362 -17.52 4.40 1.76
N LEU A 363 -16.23 4.63 2.02
CA LEU A 363 -15.72 4.87 3.37
C LEU A 363 -16.15 6.25 3.89
N GLN A 364 -16.16 7.27 3.03
CA GLN A 364 -16.77 8.58 3.33
C GLN A 364 -18.28 8.48 3.50
N LYS A 365 -18.96 7.67 2.69
CA LYS A 365 -20.41 7.46 2.79
C LYS A 365 -20.75 6.70 4.07
N GLN A 366 -20.04 5.64 4.41
CA GLN A 366 -20.22 4.89 5.65
C GLN A 366 -19.86 5.74 6.87
N LEU A 367 -18.81 6.56 6.81
CA LEU A 367 -18.51 7.52 7.87
C LEU A 367 -19.57 8.63 7.95
N SER A 368 -20.12 9.10 6.82
CA SER A 368 -21.19 10.10 6.79
C SER A 368 -22.54 9.53 7.26
N GLU A 369 -22.83 8.25 6.97
CA GLU A 369 -24.04 7.56 7.39
C GLU A 369 -23.95 7.13 8.87
N MET A 370 -22.75 6.79 9.35
CA MET A 370 -22.48 6.59 10.78
C MET A 370 -22.46 7.92 11.57
N ALA A 371 -22.00 9.01 10.97
CA ALA A 371 -21.99 10.34 11.61
C ALA A 371 -23.38 11.02 11.56
N ASN A 372 -24.16 10.80 10.49
CA ASN A 372 -25.50 11.36 10.30
C ASN A 372 -26.61 10.35 10.59
N GLY A 373 -26.40 9.41 11.52
CA GLY A 373 -27.41 8.46 11.94
C GLY A 373 -28.64 9.14 12.55
N CYS A 374 -29.61 9.55 11.69
CA CYS A 374 -31.07 9.58 11.82
C CYS A 374 -31.68 10.71 10.95
N PRO A 375 -32.39 10.39 9.85
CA PRO A 375 -33.33 11.34 9.26
C PRO A 375 -34.68 11.25 9.98
N HIS A 376 -35.02 12.26 10.77
CA HIS A 376 -36.38 12.49 11.25
C HIS A 376 -37.31 12.84 10.08
N GLN A 377 -38.33 12.01 9.83
CA GLN A 377 -39.61 12.48 9.30
C GLN A 377 -40.65 12.46 10.44
N THR A 378 -41.36 13.58 10.52
CA THR A 378 -42.25 14.09 11.56
C THR A 378 -43.56 13.30 11.77
N SER A 379 -43.95 13.09 13.04
CA SER A 379 -45.35 13.27 13.47
C SER A 379 -45.43 13.54 14.98
N THR A 380 -46.30 14.48 15.32
CA THR A 380 -46.66 15.04 16.63
C THR A 380 -47.18 14.02 17.63
N LEU A 381 -46.61 13.95 18.85
CA LEU A 381 -47.28 14.12 20.16
C LEU A 381 -46.36 13.73 21.35
N ALA A 382 -46.18 14.69 22.27
CA ALA A 382 -45.99 14.56 23.72
C ALA A 382 -44.95 13.57 24.33
N ARG A 383 -43.85 14.18 24.81
CA ARG A 383 -43.34 14.13 26.21
C ARG A 383 -42.47 12.94 26.70
N GLU A 384 -41.19 13.28 26.93
CA GLU A 384 -40.24 12.80 27.95
C GLU A 384 -39.96 11.28 28.08
N ASN A 385 -38.86 10.81 27.48
CA ASN A 385 -37.67 10.37 28.23
C ASN A 385 -36.52 9.95 27.28
N GLU A 386 -35.37 10.53 27.55
CA GLU A 386 -34.18 10.60 26.70
C GLU A 386 -33.17 9.48 27.05
N PHE A 387 -32.37 9.09 26.05
CA PHE A 387 -31.18 8.21 26.06
C PHE A 387 -31.34 6.68 26.00
N SER A 388 -31.36 6.16 24.77
CA SER A 388 -30.76 4.84 24.46
C SER A 388 -30.33 4.78 22.99
N GLY A 389 -29.04 4.52 22.74
CA GLY A 389 -28.53 4.31 21.38
C GLY A 389 -27.02 4.42 21.18
N GLY A 390 -26.20 4.04 22.16
CA GLY A 390 -24.74 3.98 22.01
C GLY A 390 -24.26 2.56 21.67
N VAL A 391 -23.73 2.35 20.46
CA VAL A 391 -23.11 1.10 20.01
C VAL A 391 -21.62 1.12 20.34
N GLY A 392 -21.16 0.18 21.17
CA GLY A 392 -19.73 0.02 21.51
C GLY A 392 -19.53 -0.74 22.83
N ALA A 393 -18.30 -1.22 23.08
CA ALA A 393 -17.93 -2.10 24.21
C ALA A 393 -18.29 -1.61 25.63
N PHE A 394 -18.77 -0.37 25.78
CA PHE A 394 -19.37 0.16 27.02
C PHE A 394 -20.81 -0.30 27.28
N ALA A 395 -21.55 -0.77 26.27
CA ALA A 395 -22.92 -1.26 26.42
C ALA A 395 -23.01 -2.56 27.24
N ILE A 396 -21.91 -3.33 27.32
CA ILE A 396 -21.85 -4.60 28.06
C ILE A 396 -21.74 -4.37 29.58
N MET A 397 -21.27 -3.19 30.02
CA MET A 397 -21.12 -2.89 31.44
C MET A 397 -22.42 -2.42 32.11
N ASN A 398 -23.37 -1.85 31.35
CA ASN A 398 -24.59 -1.31 31.93
C ASN A 398 -25.65 -2.39 32.25
N ASN A 399 -25.67 -3.50 31.50
CA ASN A 399 -26.57 -4.63 31.81
C ASN A 399 -26.15 -5.41 33.06
N ARG A 400 -24.87 -5.36 33.47
CA ARG A 400 -24.38 -6.02 34.69
C ARG A 400 -24.64 -5.23 35.97
N LEU A 401 -24.88 -3.92 35.88
CA LEU A 401 -25.22 -3.07 37.03
C LEU A 401 -26.74 -2.98 37.27
N ALA A 402 -27.56 -3.22 36.25
CA ALA A 402 -29.01 -3.30 36.41
C ALA A 402 -29.51 -4.63 37.02
N GLU A 403 -28.76 -5.73 36.87
CA GLU A 403 -29.11 -7.02 37.48
C GLU A 403 -28.84 -7.08 39.01
N THR A 404 -28.14 -6.09 39.59
CA THR A 404 -27.81 -6.07 41.03
C THR A 404 -28.57 -5.02 41.84
N SER A 405 -29.44 -4.24 41.21
CA SER A 405 -30.31 -3.25 41.88
C SER A 405 -31.80 -3.65 41.90
N GLY A 406 -32.14 -4.85 41.42
CA GLY A 406 -33.50 -5.39 41.43
C GLY A 406 -33.88 -6.22 42.66
N ASP A 407 -32.95 -6.46 43.59
CA ASP A 407 -33.22 -7.10 44.88
C ASP A 407 -32.88 -6.14 46.03
N ARG A 408 -33.78 -5.20 46.30
CA ARG A 408 -34.02 -4.61 47.64
C ARG A 408 -35.29 -3.77 47.69
#